data_AF-A0A5B0NEJ9-F1
#
_entry.id   AF-A0A5B0NEJ9-F1
#
_cell.length_a   1.000
_cell.length_b   1.000
_cell.length_c   1.000
_cell.angle_alpha   90.00
_cell.angle_beta   90.00
_cell.angle_gamma   90.00
#
_symmetry.space_group_name_H-M   'P 1'
#
loop_
_entity.id
_entity.type
_entity.pdbx_description
1 polymer ?
#
loop_
_entity_poly.entity_id
_entity_poly.type
_entity_poly.pdbx_seq_one_letter_code
_entity_poly.pdbx_strand_id
1 'polypeptide(L)'
;MLNNFTYIRRELLESAVLDIYGDQLADQLNKRVRTCKVRYLEIWSPLISALMDAGGEEGKFGLGAVKSALPGQHAGAERRDVKDRFGRFNEAFEEVIQLHQAANLANNDPDLKDQLRDEIERMIMPTYAKFTQRHEGGQFSKNPSKYLKFSAEQLEERLDGLFQ
;
A
#
# COMPACT_ATOMS: atom_id res chain seq x y z
N MET A 1 10.14 -9.82 12.90
CA MET A 1 10.98 -10.97 12.47
C MET A 1 11.80 -10.70 11.21
N LEU A 2 11.37 -9.79 10.31
CA LEU A 2 12.10 -9.47 9.09
C LEU A 2 13.55 -9.00 9.35
N ASN A 3 13.76 -8.09 10.31
CA ASN A 3 15.09 -7.65 10.72
C ASN A 3 15.99 -8.83 11.14
N ASN A 4 15.49 -9.66 12.05
CA ASN A 4 16.25 -10.78 12.59
C ASN A 4 16.68 -11.76 11.51
N PHE A 5 15.77 -12.14 10.60
CA PHE A 5 16.11 -13.06 9.51
C PHE A 5 17.04 -12.45 8.47
N THR A 6 16.91 -11.15 8.19
CA THR A 6 17.79 -10.48 7.24
C THR A 6 19.20 -10.34 7.79
N TYR A 7 19.33 -9.97 9.07
CA TYR A 7 20.59 -9.95 9.80
C TYR A 7 21.24 -11.33 9.86
N ILE A 8 20.52 -12.35 10.36
CA ILE A 8 21.03 -13.73 10.47
C ILE A 8 21.48 -14.24 9.10
N ARG A 9 20.73 -13.95 8.03
CA ARG A 9 21.13 -14.31 6.67
C ARG A 9 22.44 -13.65 6.28
N ARG A 10 22.60 -12.34 6.49
CA ARG A 10 23.83 -11.61 6.15
C ARG A 10 25.04 -12.20 6.86
N GLU A 11 24.95 -12.33 8.19
CA GLU A 11 26.05 -12.84 9.01
C GLU A 11 26.39 -14.31 8.69
N LEU A 12 25.40 -15.16 8.44
CA LEU A 12 25.64 -16.58 8.14
C LEU A 12 26.22 -16.77 6.74
N LEU A 13 25.76 -16.02 5.74
CA LEU A 13 26.28 -16.12 4.37
C LEU A 13 27.69 -15.54 4.23
N GLU A 14 28.09 -14.62 5.11
CA GLU A 14 29.45 -14.08 5.18
C GLU A 14 30.40 -14.93 6.03
N SER A 15 29.89 -15.96 6.72
CA SER A 15 30.67 -16.82 7.61
C SER A 15 31.02 -18.17 6.99
N ALA A 16 32.07 -18.80 7.51
CA ALA A 16 32.46 -20.19 7.20
C ALA A 16 31.39 -21.24 7.59
N VAL A 17 30.29 -20.84 8.24
CA VAL A 17 29.16 -21.73 8.53
C VAL A 17 28.48 -22.19 7.25
N LEU A 18 28.48 -21.37 6.20
CA LEU A 18 27.92 -21.76 4.90
C LEU A 18 28.70 -22.94 4.29
N ASP A 19 30.02 -22.98 4.48
CA ASP A 19 30.86 -24.08 3.99
C ASP A 19 30.54 -25.43 4.67
N ILE A 20 29.95 -25.38 5.87
CA ILE A 20 29.58 -26.57 6.66
C ILE A 20 28.16 -27.05 6.31
N TYR A 21 27.22 -26.11 6.18
CA TYR A 21 25.80 -26.43 6.01
C TYR A 21 25.30 -26.37 4.56
N GLY A 22 26.12 -25.84 3.64
CA GLY A 22 25.87 -25.78 2.21
C GLY A 22 24.65 -24.95 1.81
N ASP A 23 24.31 -25.05 0.52
CA ASP A 23 23.27 -24.24 -0.14
C ASP A 23 21.87 -24.43 0.48
N GLN A 24 21.60 -25.58 1.11
CA GLN A 24 20.30 -25.86 1.74
C GLN A 24 19.97 -24.87 2.86
N LEU A 25 20.97 -24.42 3.63
CA LEU A 25 20.76 -23.42 4.69
C LEU A 25 20.46 -22.04 4.08
N ALA A 26 21.21 -21.66 3.03
CA ALA A 26 20.99 -20.42 2.30
C ALA A 26 19.57 -20.35 1.72
N ASP A 27 19.10 -21.43 1.10
CA ASP A 27 17.75 -21.51 0.54
C ASP A 27 16.66 -21.36 1.60
N GLN A 28 16.84 -22.01 2.76
CA GLN A 28 15.88 -21.87 3.87
C GLN A 28 15.83 -20.46 4.42
N LEU A 29 16.99 -19.82 4.62
CA LEU A 29 17.07 -18.42 5.09
C LEU A 29 16.44 -17.47 4.08
N ASN A 30 16.75 -17.63 2.79
CA ASN A 30 16.14 -16.84 1.71
C ASN A 30 14.62 -17.01 1.68
N LYS A 31 14.11 -18.23 1.84
CA LYS A 31 12.67 -18.49 1.93
C LYS A 31 12.03 -17.78 3.12
N ARG A 32 12.66 -17.82 4.30
CA ARG A 32 12.15 -17.14 5.51
C ARG A 32 12.15 -15.63 5.36
N VAL A 33 13.22 -15.04 4.83
CA VAL A 33 13.29 -13.60 4.52
C VAL A 33 12.17 -13.20 3.57
N ARG A 34 11.98 -13.94 2.46
CA ARG A 34 10.88 -13.70 1.50
C ARG A 34 9.51 -13.77 2.17
N THR A 35 9.25 -14.79 2.99
CA THR A 35 7.97 -14.91 3.72
C THR A 35 7.75 -13.73 4.68
N CYS A 36 8.78 -13.29 5.41
CA CYS A 36 8.66 -12.13 6.29
C CYS A 36 8.43 -10.84 5.50
N LYS A 37 9.09 -10.68 4.34
CA LYS A 37 8.90 -9.54 3.44
C LYS A 37 7.47 -9.47 2.92
N VAL A 38 6.93 -10.58 2.42
CA VAL A 38 5.54 -10.67 1.95
C VAL A 38 4.56 -10.26 3.05
N ARG A 39 4.70 -10.81 4.26
CA ARG A 39 3.84 -10.44 5.40
C ARG A 39 3.91 -8.96 5.77
N TYR A 40 5.10 -8.38 5.65
CA TYR A 40 5.25 -6.95 5.88
C TYR A 40 4.56 -6.12 4.80
N LEU A 41 4.64 -6.52 3.53
CA LEU A 41 3.95 -5.83 2.43
C LEU A 41 2.42 -5.99 2.50
N GLU A 42 1.94 -7.14 2.99
CA GLU A 42 0.49 -7.42 3.14
C GLU A 42 -0.24 -6.39 3.99
N ILE A 43 0.43 -5.78 5.00
CA ILE A 43 -0.20 -4.75 5.84
C ILE A 43 -0.60 -3.51 5.05
N TRP A 44 0.02 -3.25 3.89
CA TRP A 44 -0.26 -2.09 3.03
C TRP A 44 -1.44 -2.32 2.07
N SER A 45 -1.86 -3.58 1.88
CA SER A 45 -2.97 -3.95 0.97
C SER A 45 -4.32 -3.27 1.25
N PRO A 46 -4.69 -2.90 2.50
CA PRO A 46 -5.94 -2.18 2.77
C PRO A 46 -6.00 -0.80 2.09
N LEU A 47 -4.86 -0.15 1.86
CA LEU A 47 -4.80 1.15 1.17
C LEU A 47 -5.28 1.05 -0.28
N ILE A 48 -4.88 -0.02 -0.95
CA ILE A 48 -5.31 -0.31 -2.31
C ILE A 48 -6.80 -0.67 -2.32
N SER A 49 -7.20 -1.55 -1.41
CA SER A 49 -8.58 -2.03 -1.29
C SER A 49 -9.57 -0.91 -0.97
N ALA A 50 -9.15 0.12 -0.23
CA ALA A 50 -9.96 1.29 0.06
C ALA A 50 -10.29 2.11 -1.20
N LEU A 51 -9.42 2.09 -2.20
CA LEU A 51 -9.54 2.90 -3.41
C LEU A 51 -10.00 2.12 -4.64
N MET A 52 -9.77 0.81 -4.67
CA MET A 52 -10.25 -0.07 -5.74
C MET A 52 -11.77 -0.07 -5.82
N ASP A 53 -12.26 -0.04 -7.06
CA ASP A 53 -13.68 -0.03 -7.35
C ASP A 53 -14.34 -1.37 -7.07
N ALA A 54 -15.30 -1.40 -6.15
CA ALA A 54 -16.27 -2.50 -6.06
C ALA A 54 -17.33 -2.46 -7.19
N GLY A 55 -17.30 -1.45 -8.08
CA GLY A 55 -18.36 -1.23 -9.08
C GLY A 55 -17.99 -0.28 -10.23
N GLY A 56 -16.73 -0.25 -10.65
CA GLY A 56 -16.19 0.71 -11.62
C GLY A 56 -15.91 0.14 -13.02
N GLU A 57 -16.23 -1.14 -13.24
CA GLU A 57 -16.16 -1.78 -14.56
C GLU A 57 -17.55 -2.02 -15.18
N GLU A 58 -18.60 -1.30 -14.77
CA GLU A 58 -19.89 -1.30 -15.50
C GLU A 58 -19.87 -0.42 -16.77
N GLY A 59 -18.75 -0.38 -17.49
CA GLY A 59 -18.59 0.45 -18.67
C GLY A 59 -18.25 -0.29 -19.96
N LYS A 60 -17.85 -1.56 -19.91
CA LYS A 60 -17.27 -2.21 -21.09
C LYS A 60 -17.53 -3.70 -21.30
N PHE A 61 -18.58 -4.29 -20.74
CA PHE A 61 -19.16 -5.50 -21.31
C PHE A 61 -20.51 -5.81 -20.65
N GLY A 62 -21.55 -6.06 -21.44
CA GLY A 62 -22.74 -6.76 -20.95
C GLY A 62 -23.98 -5.88 -20.73
N LEU A 63 -24.85 -5.91 -21.73
CA LEU A 63 -26.29 -5.70 -21.66
C LEU A 63 -26.93 -5.96 -20.29
N GLY A 64 -27.65 -4.96 -19.76
CA GLY A 64 -28.89 -5.19 -19.01
C GLY A 64 -28.87 -4.91 -17.51
N ALA A 65 -29.03 -3.64 -17.14
CA ALA A 65 -29.88 -3.27 -16.00
C ALA A 65 -30.40 -1.84 -16.20
N VAL A 66 -31.62 -1.72 -16.69
CA VAL A 66 -32.39 -0.47 -16.58
C VAL A 66 -32.64 -0.23 -15.09
N LYS A 67 -31.84 0.61 -14.46
CA LYS A 67 -32.21 1.29 -13.22
C LYS A 67 -32.45 2.75 -13.58
N SER A 68 -33.71 3.07 -13.88
CA SER A 68 -34.16 4.45 -14.03
C SER A 68 -34.10 5.14 -12.67
N ALA A 69 -32.97 5.77 -12.34
CA ALA A 69 -32.90 6.73 -11.24
C ALA A 69 -32.73 8.14 -11.83
N LEU A 70 -33.46 9.09 -11.25
CA LEU A 70 -33.49 10.48 -11.71
C LEU A 70 -32.08 11.09 -11.80
N PRO A 71 -31.81 11.96 -12.80
CA PRO A 71 -30.55 12.67 -12.94
C PRO A 71 -30.31 13.55 -11.70
N GLY A 72 -29.52 13.04 -10.76
CA GLY A 72 -29.27 13.67 -9.45
C GLY A 72 -29.06 12.66 -8.31
N GLN A 73 -29.74 11.51 -8.35
CA GLN A 73 -29.57 10.46 -7.32
C GLN A 73 -28.23 9.73 -7.48
N HIS A 74 -27.81 9.47 -8.72
CA HIS A 74 -26.50 8.88 -9.03
C HIS A 74 -25.33 9.75 -8.56
N ALA A 75 -25.41 11.07 -8.79
CA ALA A 75 -24.37 12.00 -8.35
C ALA A 75 -24.26 12.02 -6.81
N GLY A 76 -25.38 12.04 -6.08
CA GLY A 76 -25.36 11.99 -4.62
C GLY A 76 -24.70 10.72 -4.06
N ALA A 77 -25.00 9.57 -4.67
CA ALA A 77 -24.42 8.28 -4.29
C ALA A 77 -22.91 8.20 -4.59
N GLU A 78 -22.48 8.64 -5.77
CA GLU A 78 -21.06 8.68 -6.16
C GLU A 78 -20.26 9.57 -5.22
N ARG A 79 -20.75 10.77 -4.90
CA ARG A 79 -20.07 11.67 -3.94
C ARG A 79 -19.92 11.06 -2.55
N ARG A 80 -20.89 10.25 -2.12
CA ARG A 80 -20.83 9.56 -0.82
C ARG A 80 -19.79 8.43 -0.86
N ASP A 81 -19.76 7.65 -1.93
CA ASP A 81 -18.77 6.58 -2.14
C ASP A 81 -17.35 7.14 -2.15
N VAL A 82 -17.10 8.24 -2.87
CA VAL A 82 -15.78 8.89 -2.92
C VAL A 82 -15.31 9.34 -1.52
N LYS A 83 -16.20 9.93 -0.72
CA LYS A 83 -15.89 10.31 0.67
C LYS A 83 -15.58 9.11 1.54
N ASP A 84 -16.36 8.05 1.41
CA ASP A 84 -16.20 6.82 2.18
C ASP A 84 -14.85 6.15 1.88
N ARG A 85 -14.47 6.09 0.61
CA ARG A 85 -13.17 5.56 0.17
C ARG A 85 -11.98 6.37 0.66
N PHE A 86 -12.03 7.70 0.55
CA PHE A 86 -11.00 8.54 1.14
C PHE A 86 -10.95 8.39 2.67
N GLY A 87 -12.10 8.23 3.33
CA GLY A 87 -12.17 7.92 4.76
C GLY A 87 -11.44 6.63 5.11
N ARG A 88 -11.82 5.53 4.46
CA ARG A 88 -11.18 4.20 4.63
C ARG A 88 -9.68 4.23 4.32
N PHE A 89 -9.27 4.94 3.27
CA PHE A 89 -7.86 5.11 2.94
C PHE A 89 -7.10 5.83 4.05
N ASN A 90 -7.65 6.94 4.57
CA ASN A 90 -7.00 7.71 5.63
C ASN A 90 -6.87 6.90 6.92
N GLU A 91 -7.91 6.15 7.31
CA GLU A 91 -7.87 5.28 8.49
C GLU A 91 -6.84 4.17 8.33
N ALA A 92 -6.86 3.46 7.19
CA ALA A 92 -5.87 2.43 6.89
C ALA A 92 -4.44 3.00 6.83
N PHE A 93 -4.26 4.23 6.34
CA PHE A 93 -2.93 4.86 6.27
C PHE A 93 -2.37 5.18 7.64
N GLU A 94 -3.20 5.68 8.55
CA GLU A 94 -2.82 5.91 9.95
C GLU A 94 -2.45 4.59 10.66
N GLU A 95 -3.23 3.53 10.46
CA GLU A 95 -2.96 2.20 11.03
C GLU A 95 -1.63 1.63 10.50
N VAL A 96 -1.42 1.68 9.19
CA VAL A 96 -0.20 1.13 8.57
C VAL A 96 1.05 1.89 9.00
N ILE A 97 0.98 3.22 9.16
CA ILE A 97 2.09 4.00 9.71
C ILE A 97 2.43 3.53 11.13
N GLN A 98 1.43 3.30 11.98
CA GLN A 98 1.66 2.80 13.34
C GLN A 98 2.30 1.41 13.33
N LEU A 99 1.81 0.50 12.48
CA LEU A 99 2.37 -0.84 12.32
C LEU A 99 3.80 -0.81 11.78
N HIS A 100 4.08 0.05 10.80
CA HIS A 100 5.41 0.27 10.25
C HIS A 100 6.40 0.76 11.33
N GLN A 101 5.99 1.75 12.11
CA GLN A 101 6.80 2.27 13.23
C GLN A 101 7.05 1.19 14.29
N ALA A 102 6.02 0.41 14.65
CA ALA A 102 6.13 -0.69 15.59
C ALA A 102 7.02 -1.84 15.08
N ALA A 103 7.07 -2.06 13.76
CA ALA A 103 7.95 -3.04 13.15
C ALA A 103 9.44 -2.70 13.33
N ASN A 104 9.75 -1.41 13.57
CA ASN A 104 11.08 -0.89 13.88
C ASN A 104 12.13 -1.48 12.92
N LEU A 105 11.96 -1.26 11.61
CA LEU A 105 12.88 -1.75 10.59
C LEU A 105 14.30 -1.32 10.94
N ALA A 106 15.23 -2.27 10.96
CA ALA A 106 16.57 -2.03 11.46
C ALA A 106 17.29 -0.97 10.60
N ASN A 107 17.81 0.08 11.22
CA ASN A 107 18.56 1.15 10.55
C ASN A 107 19.85 0.67 9.85
N ASN A 108 20.31 -0.55 10.14
CA ASN A 108 21.56 -1.12 9.64
C ASN A 108 21.40 -1.96 8.36
N ASP A 109 20.27 -1.82 7.65
CA ASP A 109 20.02 -2.47 6.37
C ASP A 109 19.34 -1.50 5.38
N PRO A 110 20.10 -0.55 4.81
CA PRO A 110 19.57 0.44 3.88
C PRO A 110 18.99 -0.20 2.61
N ASP A 111 19.63 -1.26 2.10
CA ASP A 111 19.16 -1.97 0.91
C ASP A 111 17.77 -2.59 1.11
N LEU A 112 17.50 -3.15 2.30
CA LEU A 112 16.17 -3.67 2.62
C LEU A 112 15.14 -2.54 2.73
N LYS A 113 15.50 -1.39 3.32
CA LYS A 113 14.60 -0.23 3.45
C LYS A 113 14.23 0.30 2.06
N ASP A 114 15.21 0.48 1.19
CA ASP A 114 15.00 0.96 -0.18
C ASP A 114 14.14 -0.02 -1.00
N GLN A 115 14.42 -1.32 -0.92
CA GLN A 115 13.59 -2.34 -1.59
C GLN A 115 12.14 -2.35 -1.11
N LEU A 116 11.92 -2.18 0.19
CA LEU A 116 10.56 -2.14 0.76
C LEU A 116 9.83 -0.87 0.33
N ARG A 117 10.51 0.28 0.37
CA ARG A 117 10.00 1.56 -0.10
C ARG A 117 9.53 1.47 -1.55
N ASP A 118 10.41 1.05 -2.46
CA ASP A 118 10.13 0.92 -3.89
C ASP A 118 8.93 0.00 -4.16
N GLU A 119 8.82 -1.12 -3.44
CA GLU A 119 7.71 -2.06 -3.59
C GLU A 119 6.38 -1.48 -3.09
N ILE A 120 6.40 -0.72 -1.99
CA ILE A 120 5.22 -0.06 -1.43
C ILE A 120 4.74 1.06 -2.34
N GLU A 121 5.64 1.91 -2.84
CA GLU A 121 5.31 2.96 -3.81
C GLU A 121 4.69 2.36 -5.07
N ARG A 122 5.33 1.35 -5.66
CA ARG A 122 4.83 0.67 -6.87
C ARG A 122 3.44 0.06 -6.67
N MET A 123 3.13 -0.36 -5.46
CA MET A 123 1.87 -0.98 -5.10
C MET A 123 0.74 0.05 -4.88
N ILE A 124 1.03 1.19 -4.26
CA ILE A 124 0.02 2.16 -3.81
C ILE A 124 -0.19 3.29 -4.82
N MET A 125 0.91 3.87 -5.33
CA MET A 125 0.88 5.10 -6.11
C MET A 125 0.01 5.03 -7.36
N PRO A 126 0.03 3.94 -8.17
CA PRO A 126 -0.81 3.86 -9.36
C PRO A 126 -2.31 3.96 -9.05
N THR A 127 -2.75 3.31 -7.97
CA THR A 127 -4.15 3.30 -7.55
C THR A 127 -4.53 4.65 -6.94
N TYR A 128 -3.67 5.20 -6.09
CA TYR A 128 -3.89 6.50 -5.46
C TYR A 128 -3.99 7.64 -6.47
N ALA A 129 -2.97 7.78 -7.34
CA ALA A 129 -2.90 8.84 -8.33
C ALA A 129 -4.09 8.82 -9.29
N LYS A 130 -4.50 7.62 -9.75
CA LYS A 130 -5.68 7.47 -10.61
C LYS A 130 -6.96 7.91 -9.90
N PHE A 131 -7.13 7.53 -8.63
CA PHE A 131 -8.31 7.88 -7.85
C PHE A 131 -8.35 9.39 -7.54
N THR A 132 -7.23 9.99 -7.12
CA THR A 132 -7.15 11.42 -6.83
C THR A 132 -7.39 12.25 -8.07
N GLN A 133 -6.73 11.94 -9.20
CA GLN A 133 -6.88 12.67 -10.45
C GLN A 133 -8.35 12.75 -10.91
N ARG A 134 -9.13 11.68 -10.72
CA ARG A 134 -10.57 11.65 -11.06
C ARG A 134 -11.40 12.58 -10.17
N HIS A 135 -10.94 12.90 -8.96
CA HIS A 135 -11.70 13.60 -7.92
C HIS A 135 -11.06 14.93 -7.46
N GLU A 136 -9.92 15.34 -8.03
CA GLU A 136 -9.19 16.58 -7.73
C GLU A 136 -10.05 17.84 -7.85
N GLY A 137 -11.01 17.85 -8.78
CA GLY A 137 -11.96 18.96 -8.92
C GLY A 137 -12.92 19.16 -7.74
N GLY A 138 -12.85 18.32 -6.69
CA GLY A 138 -13.54 18.54 -5.42
C GLY A 138 -15.06 18.39 -5.46
N GLN A 139 -15.62 17.99 -6.60
CA GLN A 139 -17.08 17.90 -6.83
C GLN A 139 -17.80 16.91 -5.89
N PHE A 140 -17.05 16.10 -5.14
CA PHE A 140 -17.56 15.16 -4.16
C PHE A 140 -17.90 15.80 -2.81
N SER A 141 -17.34 16.96 -2.44
CA SER A 141 -17.55 17.56 -1.12
C SER A 141 -17.53 19.09 -1.16
N LYS A 142 -18.30 19.72 -0.25
CA LYS A 142 -18.14 21.17 0.00
C LYS A 142 -16.81 21.49 0.70
N ASN A 143 -16.19 20.50 1.34
CA ASN A 143 -14.88 20.62 1.95
C ASN A 143 -14.02 19.40 1.54
N PRO A 144 -13.43 19.41 0.33
CA PRO A 144 -12.63 18.29 -0.19
C PRO A 144 -11.37 17.99 0.63
N SER A 145 -10.72 19.01 1.19
CA SER A 145 -9.49 18.89 1.99
C SER A 145 -9.66 18.10 3.28
N LYS A 146 -10.89 17.93 3.78
CA LYS A 146 -11.18 17.03 4.90
C LYS A 146 -10.90 15.56 4.56
N TYR A 147 -11.06 15.19 3.29
CA TYR A 147 -11.00 13.80 2.82
C TYR A 147 -9.72 13.55 2.02
N LEU A 148 -9.39 14.43 1.08
CA LEU A 148 -8.15 14.41 0.32
C LEU A 148 -7.08 15.11 1.15
N LYS A 149 -6.44 14.34 2.05
CA LYS A 149 -5.40 14.85 2.96
C LYS A 149 -4.07 15.12 2.25
N PHE A 150 -3.80 14.40 1.16
CA PHE A 150 -2.54 14.43 0.44
C PHE A 150 -2.83 14.55 -1.08
N SER A 151 -2.00 15.30 -1.80
CA SER A 151 -1.83 15.09 -3.24
C SER A 151 -1.07 13.78 -3.50
N ALA A 152 -1.00 13.33 -4.75
CA ALA A 152 -0.17 12.18 -5.10
C ALA A 152 1.30 12.43 -4.71
N GLU A 153 1.85 13.60 -5.06
CA GLU A 153 3.21 14.00 -4.70
C GLU A 153 3.43 14.03 -3.18
N GLN A 154 2.48 14.57 -2.41
CA GLN A 154 2.58 14.60 -0.95
C GLN A 154 2.51 13.20 -0.31
N LEU A 155 1.77 12.27 -0.91
CA LEU A 155 1.75 10.88 -0.44
C LEU A 155 3.09 10.20 -0.71
N GLU A 156 3.68 10.42 -1.89
CA GLU A 156 5.00 9.91 -2.25
C GLU A 156 6.07 10.42 -1.30
N GLU A 157 6.16 11.74 -1.06
CA GLU A 157 7.06 12.33 -0.07
C GLU A 157 6.84 11.76 1.34
N ARG A 158 5.58 11.51 1.70
CA ARG A 158 5.25 10.92 3.00
C ARG A 158 5.74 9.49 3.12
N LEU A 159 5.62 8.69 2.05
CA LEU A 159 6.12 7.32 1.99
C LEU A 159 7.65 7.31 2.08
N ASP A 160 8.33 8.17 1.33
CA ASP A 160 9.79 8.35 1.38
C ASP A 160 10.27 8.61 2.81
N GLY A 161 9.62 9.54 3.50
CA GLY A 161 9.96 9.91 4.88
C GLY A 161 9.70 8.81 5.91
N LEU A 162 9.01 7.72 5.58
CA LEU A 162 8.88 6.56 6.48
C LEU A 162 10.14 5.68 6.47
N PHE A 163 10.89 5.68 5.37
CA PHE A 163 12.08 4.85 5.19
C PHE A 163 13.41 5.61 5.38
N GLN A 164 13.36 6.89 5.77
CA GLN A 164 14.53 7.64 6.24
C GLN A 164 14.82 7.29 7.69
#